data_AF-A0A967NDM2-F1
#
_entry.id   AF-A0A967NDM2-F1
#
_cell.length_a   1.000
_cell.length_b   1.000
_cell.length_c   1.000
_cell.angle_alpha   90.00
_cell.angle_beta   90.00
_cell.angle_gamma   90.00
#
_symmetry.space_group_name_H-M   'P 1'
#
loop_
_entity.id
_entity.type
_entity.pdbx_description
1 polymer ?
#
loop_
_entity_poly.entity_id
_entity_poly.type
_entity_poly.pdbx_seq_one_letter_code
_entity_poly.pdbx_strand_id
1 'polypeptide(L)' 'MDQNLVEKVTRAFDAAAASVERARARGTLPDDAPSERDVETFATALVITRRRADAS' A
#
# COMPACT_ATOMS: atom_id res chain seq x y z
N MET A 1 -19.71 0.75 -10.05
CA MET A 1 -18.29 0.88 -9.66
C MET A 1 -18.26 1.29 -8.19
N ASP A 2 -17.90 0.39 -7.28
CA ASP A 2 -17.89 0.68 -5.83
C ASP A 2 -16.71 1.59 -5.49
N GLN A 3 -16.94 2.92 -5.54
CA GLN A 3 -16.03 3.94 -4.99
C GLN A 3 -15.55 3.59 -3.57
N ASN A 4 -16.39 2.87 -2.83
CA ASN A 4 -16.14 2.33 -1.50
C ASN A 4 -14.93 1.38 -1.43
N LEU A 5 -14.69 0.53 -2.44
CA LEU A 5 -13.54 -0.38 -2.44
C LEU A 5 -12.23 0.37 -2.64
N VAL A 6 -12.21 1.36 -3.54
CA VAL A 6 -11.02 2.17 -3.82
C VAL A 6 -10.64 2.98 -2.58
N GLU A 7 -11.60 3.65 -1.94
CA GLU A 7 -11.34 4.35 -0.68
C GLU A 7 -10.84 3.44 0.44
N LYS A 8 -11.43 2.24 0.57
CA LYS A 8 -10.98 1.25 1.56
C LYS A 8 -9.53 0.82 1.33
N VAL A 9 -9.17 0.57 0.08
CA VAL A 9 -7.80 0.16 -0.29
C VAL A 9 -6.82 1.31 -0.05
N THR A 10 -7.15 2.54 -0.45
CA THR A 10 -6.30 3.71 -0.18
C THR A 10 -6.09 3.92 1.32
N ARG A 11 -7.16 3.87 2.12
CA ARG A 11 -7.07 3.98 3.58
C ARG A 11 -6.25 2.87 4.22
N ALA A 12 -6.38 1.63 3.73
CA ALA A 12 -5.57 0.52 4.21
C ALA A 12 -4.08 0.75 3.92
N PHE A 13 -3.76 1.35 2.77
CA PHE A 13 -2.39 1.70 2.39
C PHE A 13 -1.80 2.79 3.30
N ASP A 14 -2.53 3.87 3.53
CA ASP A 14 -2.11 4.96 4.42
C ASP A 14 -1.86 4.44 5.85
N ALA A 15 -2.75 3.57 6.34
CA ALA A 15 -2.61 2.95 7.66
C ALA A 15 -1.37 2.04 7.75
N ALA A 16 -1.08 1.28 6.69
CA ALA A 16 0.10 0.44 6.61
C ALA A 16 1.40 1.28 6.60
N ALA A 17 1.46 2.33 5.78
CA ALA A 17 2.59 3.25 5.73
C ALA A 17 2.85 3.90 7.11
N ALA A 18 1.82 4.39 7.78
CA ALA A 18 1.95 4.97 9.13
C ALA A 18 2.36 3.93 10.20
N SER A 19 2.04 2.65 10.01
CA SER A 19 2.49 1.58 10.91
C SER A 19 3.97 1.25 10.70
N VAL A 20 4.41 1.19 9.45
CA VAL A 20 5.82 0.97 9.08
C VAL A 20 6.69 2.10 9.63
N GLU A 21 6.29 3.36 9.45
CA GLU A 21 7.04 4.51 9.95
C GLU A 21 7.19 4.47 11.48
N ARG A 22 6.13 4.10 12.20
CA ARG A 22 6.18 3.91 13.66
C ARG A 22 7.08 2.76 14.07
N ALA A 23 7.06 1.64 13.37
CA ALA A 23 7.94 0.50 13.65
C ALA A 23 9.41 0.85 13.38
N ARG A 24 9.68 1.62 12.32
CA ARG A 24 11.01 2.15 11.99
C ARG A 24 11.52 3.10 13.07
N ALA A 25 10.71 4.07 13.50
CA ALA A 25 11.05 5.01 14.56
C ALA A 25 11.32 4.33 15.91
N ARG A 26 10.69 3.16 16.16
CA ARG A 26 10.90 2.34 17.37
C ARG A 26 12.06 1.35 17.24
N GLY A 27 12.68 1.24 16.07
CA GLY A 27 13.71 0.23 15.81
C GLY A 27 13.19 -1.21 15.87
N THR A 28 11.87 -1.41 15.70
CA THR A 28 11.23 -2.73 15.72
C THR A 28 10.87 -3.21 14.32
N LEU A 29 11.33 -2.50 13.29
CA LEU A 29 11.12 -2.92 11.91
C LEU A 29 12.01 -4.14 11.63
N PRO A 30 11.45 -5.28 11.19
CA PRO A 30 12.24 -6.45 10.86
C PRO A 30 13.29 -6.17 9.79
N ASP A 31 14.42 -6.89 9.81
CA ASP A 31 15.48 -6.76 8.78
C ASP A 31 14.99 -7.17 7.39
N ASP A 32 13.94 -8.00 7.32
CA ASP A 32 13.26 -8.43 6.09
C ASP A 32 12.06 -7.54 5.72
N ALA A 33 11.92 -6.38 6.36
CA ALA A 33 10.87 -5.45 5.99
C ALA A 33 11.04 -4.98 4.54
N PRO A 34 9.92 -4.87 3.78
CA PRO A 34 9.96 -4.45 2.40
C PRO A 34 10.58 -3.06 2.27
N SER A 35 11.44 -2.89 1.26
CA SER A 35 12.04 -1.60 0.97
C SER A 35 10.98 -0.61 0.48
N GLU A 36 11.28 0.68 0.55
CA GLU A 36 10.41 1.74 0.00
C GLU A 36 10.07 1.49 -1.47
N ARG A 37 11.03 0.95 -2.24
CA ARG A 37 10.85 0.56 -3.65
C ARG A 37 9.87 -0.61 -3.82
N ASP A 38 9.86 -1.57 -2.90
CA ASP A 38 8.91 -2.69 -2.91
C ASP A 38 7.49 -2.19 -2.64
N VAL A 39 7.35 -1.24 -1.72
CA VAL A 39 6.08 -0.58 -1.40
C VAL A 39 5.56 0.23 -2.58
N GLU A 40 6.41 1.03 -3.24
CA GLU A 40 6.04 1.80 -4.44
C GLU A 40 5.64 0.90 -5.62
N THR A 41 6.36 -0.21 -5.80
CA THR A 41 6.08 -1.20 -6.85
C THR A 41 4.73 -1.86 -6.61
N PHE A 42 4.44 -2.25 -5.37
CA PHE A 42 3.15 -2.84 -4.99
C PHE A 42 2.00 -1.84 -5.15
N ALA A 43 2.18 -0.59 -4.74
CA ALA A 43 1.20 0.48 -4.95
C ALA A 43 0.90 0.69 -6.45
N THR A 44 1.93 0.74 -7.28
CA THR A 44 1.81 0.90 -8.73
C THR A 44 1.08 -0.28 -9.37
N ALA A 45 1.44 -1.51 -9.01
CA ALA A 45 0.79 -2.73 -9.50
C ALA A 45 -0.70 -2.76 -9.14
N LEU A 46 -1.07 -2.28 -7.95
CA LEU A 46 -2.46 -2.21 -7.50
C LEU A 46 -3.28 -1.20 -8.31
N VAL A 47 -2.73 -0.01 -8.56
CA VAL A 47 -3.36 1.02 -9.41
C VAL A 47 -3.52 0.52 -10.86
N ILE A 48 -2.52 -0.16 -11.41
CA ILE A 48 -2.58 -0.71 -12.78
C ILE A 48 -3.63 -1.81 -12.87
N THR A 49 -3.64 -2.75 -11.92
CA THR A 49 -4.63 -3.84 -11.84
C THR A 49 -6.04 -3.27 -11.77
N ARG A 50 -6.23 -2.21 -10.98
CA ARG A 50 -7.51 -1.51 -10.85
C ARG A 50 -7.93 -0.85 -12.16
N ARG A 51 -7.04 -0.13 -12.85
CA ARG A 51 -7.34 0.50 -14.14
C ARG A 51 -7.72 -0.53 -15.20
N ARG A 52 -7.10 -1.72 -15.18
CA ARG A 52 -7.51 -2.82 -16.06
C ARG A 52 -8.89 -3.38 -15.71
N ALA A 53 -9.19 -3.54 -14.42
CA ALA A 53 -10.49 -4.02 -13.96
C ALA A 53 -11.63 -3.05 -14.29
N ASP A 54 -11.40 -1.74 -14.24
CA ASP A 54 -12.40 -0.71 -14.59
C ASP A 54 -12.57 -0.52 -16.11
N ALA A 55 -11.63 -1.02 -16.93
CA ALA A 55 -11.67 -0.95 -18.39
C ALA A 55 -12.25 -2.22 -19.06
N SER A 56 -12.64 -3.21 -18.26
CA SER A 56 -13.27 -4.47 -18.67
C SER A 56 -14.77 -4.45 -18.40
#